data_AF-A0A194VK96-F1
#
_entry.id   AF-A0A194VK96-F1
#
_cell.length_a   1.000
_cell.length_b   1.000
_cell.length_c   1.000
_cell.angle_alpha   90.00
_cell.angle_beta   90.00
_cell.angle_gamma   90.00
#
_symmetry.space_group_name_H-M   'P 1'
#
loop_
_entity.id
_entity.type
_entity.pdbx_description
1 polymer ?
#
loop_
_entity_poly.entity_id
_entity_poly.type
_entity_poly.pdbx_seq_one_letter_code
_entity_poly.pdbx_strand_id
1 'polypeptide(L)'
;MADNHVLTKVHVLSDTELACLLSLIGSEHCIISTPVDALDDLTTELQLISQRTFGLKSAIVECTPHTTLDDFASSLLLHTNPPSPTASRSLSPYLSRSAAAAAAEGGATGHGHDSYFPAGHVAFAHYTPSRQKQYSASISPLTPAPPPNSQMANIIIAKNLDRAPKAVQIQALELLRTKRIFTRTSVQTAPKTFMLVAVLGADSGGDARVTAHLNDFFYVSHWVDPEDEGFALLDGNDDESFVSSSESAGGADGAGDDGASIASTLSVVKRKRRSQGGSTADVMLFRSPKYLAVTDGGANKPPVFSPSDISHLRQLSERTSVDIDVTRYQMNIVSFLRMHRAVGAGISPQATQHFEQLMKSLAPLHGLDYVTPALVQLAARKVYLHRITMAEPARERSMQWGSEIRAIEMLLEGWGPEDVIEEVLEMVAAPV
;
A
#
# COMPACT_ATOMS: atom_id res chain seq x y z
N MET A 1 -11.39 1.09 -23.16
CA MET A 1 -10.41 -0.01 -23.13
C MET A 1 -9.02 0.58 -22.93
N ALA A 2 -8.11 -0.16 -22.30
CA ALA A 2 -6.72 0.29 -22.11
C ALA A 2 -5.97 0.30 -23.44
N ASP A 3 -5.01 1.22 -23.59
CA ASP A 3 -4.18 1.29 -24.79
C ASP A 3 -3.30 0.04 -24.89
N ASN A 4 -3.15 -0.52 -26.10
CA ASN A 4 -2.34 -1.73 -26.35
C ASN A 4 -0.89 -1.61 -25.82
N HIS A 5 -0.35 -0.40 -25.80
CA HIS A 5 0.97 -0.14 -25.24
C HIS A 5 1.02 -0.32 -23.72
N VAL A 6 -0.01 0.14 -23.00
CA VAL A 6 -0.12 -0.03 -21.55
C VAL A 6 -0.33 -1.51 -21.19
N LEU A 7 -1.17 -2.22 -21.96
CA LEU A 7 -1.37 -3.66 -21.78
C LEU A 7 -0.08 -4.47 -21.96
N THR A 8 0.72 -4.12 -22.98
CA THR A 8 2.01 -4.78 -23.21
C THR A 8 2.95 -4.60 -22.02
N LYS A 9 2.97 -3.41 -21.40
CA LYS A 9 3.75 -3.18 -20.17
C LYS A 9 3.25 -4.05 -19.02
N VAL A 10 1.93 -4.12 -18.82
CA VAL A 10 1.29 -4.90 -17.75
C VAL A 10 1.61 -6.38 -17.86
N HIS A 11 1.61 -6.95 -19.08
CA HIS A 11 1.89 -8.37 -19.29
C HIS A 11 3.34 -8.80 -18.99
N VAL A 12 4.27 -7.84 -18.87
CA VAL A 12 5.68 -8.10 -18.57
C VAL A 12 5.98 -7.97 -17.07
N LEU A 13 5.04 -7.43 -16.28
CA LEU A 13 5.23 -7.24 -14.85
C LEU A 13 5.28 -8.57 -14.09
N SER A 14 6.09 -8.59 -13.03
CA SER A 14 6.03 -9.63 -12.02
C SER A 14 4.73 -9.54 -11.22
N ASP A 15 4.37 -10.61 -10.51
CA ASP A 15 3.17 -10.63 -9.67
C ASP A 15 3.25 -9.62 -8.52
N THR A 16 4.46 -9.36 -8.01
CA THR A 16 4.74 -8.32 -7.01
C THR A 16 4.54 -6.91 -7.57
N GLU A 17 5.06 -6.64 -8.78
CA GLU A 17 4.82 -5.37 -9.47
C GLU A 17 3.33 -5.16 -9.78
N LEU A 18 2.63 -6.21 -10.20
CA LEU A 18 1.20 -6.19 -10.48
C LEU A 18 0.39 -5.89 -9.21
N ALA A 19 0.75 -6.48 -8.08
CA ALA A 19 0.12 -6.18 -6.79
C ALA A 19 0.28 -4.70 -6.41
N CYS A 20 1.49 -4.13 -6.56
CA CYS A 20 1.72 -2.70 -6.36
C CYS A 20 0.93 -1.83 -7.33
N LEU A 21 0.88 -2.20 -8.62
CA LEU A 21 0.11 -1.46 -9.63
C LEU A 21 -1.38 -1.45 -9.27
N LEU A 22 -1.96 -2.59 -8.89
CA LEU A 22 -3.36 -2.70 -8.48
C LEU A 22 -3.67 -1.81 -7.27
N SER A 23 -2.81 -1.78 -6.26
CA SER A 23 -2.94 -0.87 -5.11
C SER A 23 -2.85 0.60 -5.50
N LEU A 24 -1.94 0.96 -6.43
CA LEU A 24 -1.83 2.32 -6.94
C LEU A 24 -3.05 2.74 -7.77
N ILE A 25 -3.60 1.85 -8.60
CA ILE A 25 -4.85 2.09 -9.35
C ILE A 25 -6.00 2.32 -8.35
N GLY A 26 -6.14 1.44 -7.36
CA GLY A 26 -7.15 1.53 -6.31
C GLY A 26 -7.00 2.72 -5.37
N SER A 27 -5.82 3.37 -5.31
CA SER A 27 -5.46 4.34 -4.26
C SER A 27 -5.45 3.75 -2.84
N GLU A 28 -5.21 2.45 -2.76
CA GLU A 28 -5.25 1.67 -1.53
C GLU A 28 -3.87 1.12 -1.16
N HIS A 29 -3.83 0.25 -0.16
CA HIS A 29 -2.61 -0.24 0.50
C HIS A 29 -2.50 -1.75 0.37
N CYS A 30 -1.32 -2.34 0.40
CA CYS A 30 -1.19 -3.80 0.31
C CYS A 30 -0.30 -4.40 1.41
N ILE A 31 -0.51 -5.69 1.63
CA ILE A 31 0.41 -6.55 2.39
C ILE A 31 1.17 -7.39 1.37
N ILE A 32 2.49 -7.44 1.51
CA ILE A 32 3.32 -8.38 0.76
C ILE A 32 4.10 -9.19 1.79
N SER A 33 3.95 -10.50 1.72
CA SER A 33 4.52 -11.42 2.69
C SER A 33 5.41 -12.43 2.02
N THR A 34 6.46 -12.84 2.72
CA THR A 34 7.50 -13.76 2.24
C THR A 34 8.05 -14.52 3.44
N PRO A 35 8.78 -15.64 3.25
CA PRO A 35 9.58 -16.25 4.30
C PRO A 35 10.51 -15.25 4.98
N VAL A 36 10.72 -15.39 6.29
CA VAL A 36 11.41 -14.39 7.14
C VAL A 36 12.84 -14.10 6.68
N ASP A 37 13.51 -15.10 6.13
CA ASP A 37 14.85 -15.05 5.56
C ASP A 37 14.96 -14.18 4.31
N ALA A 38 13.88 -14.06 3.52
CA ALA A 38 13.87 -13.31 2.27
C ALA A 38 13.28 -11.87 2.40
N LEU A 39 13.03 -11.40 3.62
CA LEU A 39 12.42 -10.08 3.87
C LEU A 39 13.26 -8.90 3.40
N ASP A 40 14.59 -9.00 3.55
CA ASP A 40 15.50 -7.92 3.18
C ASP A 40 15.60 -7.79 1.65
N ASP A 41 15.63 -8.92 0.96
CA ASP A 41 15.60 -8.99 -0.50
C ASP A 41 14.29 -8.42 -1.03
N LEU A 42 13.14 -8.86 -0.50
CA LEU A 42 11.83 -8.30 -0.87
C LEU A 42 11.75 -6.78 -0.61
N THR A 43 12.32 -6.30 0.50
CA THR A 43 12.34 -4.87 0.82
C THR A 43 13.13 -4.08 -0.22
N THR A 44 14.27 -4.62 -0.66
CA THR A 44 15.13 -4.01 -1.68
C THR A 44 14.48 -4.06 -3.05
N GLU A 45 13.88 -5.21 -3.41
CA GLU A 45 13.07 -5.39 -4.63
C GLU A 45 11.96 -4.34 -4.70
N LEU A 46 11.17 -4.17 -3.64
CA LEU A 46 10.09 -3.17 -3.58
C LEU A 46 10.60 -1.73 -3.67
N GLN A 47 11.80 -1.46 -3.15
CA GLN A 47 12.45 -0.16 -3.32
C GLN A 47 12.81 0.09 -4.80
N LEU A 48 13.33 -0.93 -5.50
CA LEU A 48 13.61 -0.88 -6.92
C LEU A 48 12.33 -0.75 -7.75
N ILE A 49 11.28 -1.50 -7.46
CA ILE A 49 9.95 -1.40 -8.11
C ILE A 49 9.41 0.03 -7.98
N SER A 50 9.49 0.61 -6.78
CA SER A 50 9.04 1.99 -6.53
C SER A 50 9.70 2.99 -7.48
N GLN A 51 11.01 2.86 -7.70
CA GLN A 51 11.81 3.79 -8.49
C GLN A 51 11.80 3.47 -10.01
N ARG A 52 12.10 2.23 -10.39
CA ARG A 52 12.27 1.78 -11.78
C ARG A 52 10.92 1.58 -12.48
N THR A 53 9.91 1.05 -11.78
CA THR A 53 8.62 0.72 -12.39
C THR A 53 7.66 1.90 -12.34
N PHE A 54 7.57 2.59 -11.19
CA PHE A 54 6.60 3.67 -10.98
C PHE A 54 7.18 5.09 -10.90
N GLY A 55 8.51 5.26 -10.76
CA GLY A 55 9.13 6.57 -10.62
C GLY A 55 8.72 7.31 -9.35
N LEU A 56 8.31 6.58 -8.31
CA LEU A 56 7.84 7.11 -7.03
C LEU A 56 8.93 7.00 -5.96
N LYS A 57 8.99 8.00 -5.09
CA LYS A 57 9.92 7.99 -3.96
C LYS A 57 9.39 7.10 -2.85
N SER A 58 10.22 6.18 -2.37
CA SER A 58 9.91 5.29 -1.26
C SER A 58 10.70 5.65 0.00
N ALA A 59 10.10 5.40 1.16
CA ALA A 59 10.78 5.41 2.46
C ALA A 59 10.57 4.06 3.14
N ILE A 60 11.64 3.55 3.76
CA ILE A 60 11.62 2.26 4.48
C ILE A 60 11.47 2.54 5.96
N VAL A 61 10.55 1.84 6.60
CA VAL A 61 10.32 1.90 8.04
C VAL A 61 10.49 0.50 8.61
N GLU A 62 11.54 0.30 9.38
CA GLU A 62 11.75 -0.96 10.10
C GLU A 62 11.05 -0.91 11.46
N CYS A 63 10.06 -1.79 11.61
CA CYS A 63 9.27 -1.89 12.82
C CYS A 63 9.83 -2.96 13.77
N THR A 64 9.99 -2.57 15.03
CA THR A 64 10.44 -3.43 16.12
C THR A 64 9.48 -3.27 17.31
N PRO A 65 9.54 -4.17 18.31
CA PRO A 65 8.75 -4.03 19.54
C PRO A 65 9.02 -2.74 20.34
N HIS A 66 10.09 -2.00 20.00
CA HIS A 66 10.50 -0.77 20.67
C HIS A 66 10.29 0.49 19.82
N THR A 67 9.78 0.35 18.59
CA THR A 67 9.52 1.51 17.72
C THR A 67 8.56 2.48 18.38
N THR A 68 8.97 3.74 18.52
CA THR A 68 8.11 4.79 19.09
C THR A 68 7.26 5.47 18.01
N LEU A 69 6.24 6.22 18.42
CA LEU A 69 5.41 7.00 17.49
C LEU A 69 6.21 8.07 16.72
N ASP A 70 7.19 8.69 17.40
CA ASP A 70 8.05 9.71 16.79
C ASP A 70 9.04 9.08 15.80
N ASP A 71 9.60 7.91 16.12
CA ASP A 71 10.47 7.14 15.20
C ASP A 71 9.70 6.72 13.95
N PHE A 72 8.47 6.19 14.14
CA PHE A 72 7.60 5.83 13.04
C PHE A 72 7.33 7.04 12.15
N ALA A 73 6.89 8.17 12.73
CA ALA A 73 6.51 9.35 11.96
C ALA A 73 7.68 10.03 11.25
N SER A 74 8.85 10.07 11.87
CA SER A 74 10.06 10.65 11.26
C SER A 74 10.59 9.79 10.10
N SER A 75 10.44 8.47 10.19
CA SER A 75 10.86 7.52 9.14
C SER A 75 10.00 7.60 7.87
N LEU A 76 8.79 8.15 7.94
CA LEU A 76 7.93 8.35 6.76
C LEU A 76 8.43 9.46 5.82
N LEU A 77 9.39 10.26 6.27
CA LEU A 77 9.75 11.52 5.63
C LEU A 77 11.03 11.39 4.83
N LEU A 78 11.00 11.95 3.64
CA LEU A 78 12.18 12.09 2.81
C LEU A 78 12.98 13.29 3.32
N HIS A 79 14.12 13.00 3.91
CA HIS A 79 15.08 14.03 4.28
C HIS A 79 15.74 14.53 2.99
N THR A 80 15.25 15.65 2.44
CA THR A 80 16.00 16.37 1.41
C THR A 80 17.26 16.92 2.07
N ASN A 81 18.43 16.40 1.69
CA ASN A 81 19.69 17.05 2.04
C ASN A 81 19.58 18.54 1.64
N PRO A 82 19.88 19.50 2.53
CA PRO A 82 19.99 20.89 2.10
C PRO A 82 21.08 20.95 1.03
N PRO A 83 20.89 21.71 -0.07
CA PRO A 83 21.97 21.94 -1.01
C PRO A 83 23.16 22.50 -0.24
N SER A 84 24.32 21.88 -0.39
CA SER A 84 25.57 22.30 0.22
C SER A 84 25.77 23.81 0.02
N PRO A 85 26.19 24.58 1.04
CA PRO A 85 26.26 26.03 0.94
C PRO A 85 27.47 26.43 0.07
N THR A 86 27.29 26.40 -1.25
CA THR A 86 28.20 27.06 -2.18
C THR A 86 27.62 28.43 -2.54
N ALA A 87 28.15 29.43 -1.83
CA ALA A 87 28.34 30.83 -2.21
C ALA A 87 27.31 31.49 -3.17
N SER A 88 26.48 32.38 -2.61
CA SER A 88 26.57 33.82 -2.88
C SER A 88 25.60 34.58 -1.96
N ARG A 89 26.13 35.31 -0.98
CA ARG A 89 25.36 36.27 -0.19
C ARG A 89 24.99 37.45 -1.10
N SER A 90 23.74 37.54 -1.56
CA SER A 90 23.18 38.80 -2.05
C SER A 90 22.56 39.56 -0.87
N LEU A 91 23.31 40.50 -0.30
CA LEU A 91 22.79 41.49 0.63
C LEU A 91 21.78 42.38 -0.10
N SER A 92 20.49 42.27 0.24
CA SER A 92 19.48 43.25 -0.16
C SER A 92 19.50 44.45 0.80
N PRO A 93 19.54 45.70 0.33
CA PRO A 93 19.59 46.88 1.19
C PRO A 93 18.18 47.40 1.46
N TYR A 94 17.76 47.45 2.73
CA TYR A 94 16.68 48.34 3.16
C TYR A 94 17.25 49.44 4.04
N LEU A 95 17.25 50.65 3.49
CA LEU A 95 17.64 51.90 4.13
C LEU A 95 16.55 52.37 5.10
N SER A 96 16.91 52.52 6.37
CA SER A 96 16.13 53.31 7.35
C SER A 96 16.34 54.80 7.06
N ARG A 97 15.24 55.50 6.75
CA ARG A 97 15.22 56.95 6.55
C ARG A 97 14.63 57.61 7.79
N SER A 98 15.48 58.17 8.65
CA SER A 98 15.08 59.19 9.64
C SER A 98 16.24 60.14 9.83
N ALA A 99 16.23 61.24 9.07
CA ALA A 99 17.14 62.35 9.22
C ALA A 99 16.58 63.31 10.29
N ALA A 100 17.48 63.74 11.18
CA ALA A 100 17.26 64.74 12.19
C ALA A 100 17.12 66.15 11.58
N ALA A 101 16.34 67.01 12.23
CA ALA A 101 16.57 68.45 12.24
C ALA A 101 16.13 69.00 13.60
N ALA A 102 17.05 69.73 14.22
CA ALA A 102 16.93 70.37 15.51
C ALA A 102 16.50 71.84 15.37
N ALA A 103 16.15 72.43 16.54
CA ALA A 103 16.23 73.83 16.91
C ALA A 103 14.98 74.74 16.77
N ALA A 104 14.46 75.09 17.95
CA ALA A 104 14.34 76.45 18.52
C ALA A 104 13.24 77.45 18.06
N GLU A 105 12.56 77.96 19.12
CA GLU A 105 12.03 79.31 19.35
C GLU A 105 10.72 79.83 18.70
N GLY A 106 9.81 80.28 19.59
CA GLY A 106 9.21 81.63 19.48
C GLY A 106 7.73 81.79 19.08
N GLY A 107 6.85 82.04 20.06
CA GLY A 107 5.92 83.20 20.06
C GLY A 107 4.58 83.20 19.28
N ALA A 108 3.49 83.36 20.07
CA ALA A 108 2.34 84.27 19.87
C ALA A 108 1.02 83.85 19.15
N THR A 109 -0.05 83.80 19.98
CA THR A 109 -1.40 84.45 19.89
C THR A 109 -2.49 84.03 18.88
N GLY A 110 -3.73 83.87 19.41
CA GLY A 110 -5.05 84.15 18.77
C GLY A 110 -6.00 82.94 18.69
N HIS A 111 -6.95 82.69 19.61
CA HIS A 111 -8.36 83.19 19.73
C HIS A 111 -9.41 82.63 18.74
N GLY A 112 -10.57 82.20 19.29
CA GLY A 112 -11.85 81.88 18.62
C GLY A 112 -12.27 80.41 18.78
N HIS A 113 -12.97 80.00 19.85
CA HIS A 113 -14.44 80.07 20.07
C HIS A 113 -15.27 79.41 18.95
N ASP A 114 -15.82 78.21 19.20
CA ASP A 114 -17.28 78.02 19.25
C ASP A 114 -17.67 76.60 19.67
N SER A 115 -18.55 76.56 20.66
CA SER A 115 -19.21 75.40 21.24
C SER A 115 -20.58 75.19 20.61
N TYR A 116 -20.96 73.94 20.31
CA TYR A 116 -22.36 73.56 20.08
C TYR A 116 -22.77 72.46 21.09
N PHE A 117 -23.55 72.92 22.07
CA PHE A 117 -24.37 72.33 23.16
C PHE A 117 -25.06 70.95 22.89
N PRO A 118 -25.80 70.32 23.86
CA PRO A 118 -25.46 69.98 25.26
C PRO A 118 -26.13 68.68 25.81
N ALA A 119 -25.87 68.44 27.10
CA ALA A 119 -26.41 67.52 28.13
C ALA A 119 -27.78 66.81 27.99
N GLY A 120 -27.86 65.61 28.60
CA GLY A 120 -29.12 65.04 29.13
C GLY A 120 -29.05 63.62 29.73
N HIS A 121 -29.15 63.56 31.07
CA HIS A 121 -29.77 62.50 31.90
C HIS A 121 -29.01 61.25 32.44
N VAL A 122 -28.68 61.34 33.75
CA VAL A 122 -28.96 60.49 34.94
C VAL A 122 -28.84 58.94 34.89
N ALA A 123 -27.86 58.44 35.68
CA ALA A 123 -27.74 57.25 36.55
C ALA A 123 -28.45 55.91 36.25
N PHE A 124 -27.72 54.79 36.38
CA PHE A 124 -27.89 53.81 37.48
C PHE A 124 -26.74 52.77 37.49
N ALA A 125 -26.45 52.25 38.69
CA ALA A 125 -25.32 51.42 39.06
C ALA A 125 -25.38 49.98 38.52
N HIS A 126 -24.21 49.38 38.20
CA HIS A 126 -23.95 47.95 38.41
C HIS A 126 -22.45 47.68 38.66
N TYR A 127 -22.18 47.07 39.81
CA TYR A 127 -20.91 46.51 40.26
C TYR A 127 -20.57 45.26 39.44
N THR A 128 -19.31 45.02 39.06
CA THR A 128 -18.67 43.68 38.88
C THR A 128 -17.16 43.81 38.59
N PRO A 129 -16.35 42.78 38.91
CA PRO A 129 -15.03 42.97 39.53
C PRO A 129 -13.82 42.90 38.59
N SER A 130 -12.70 43.34 39.15
CA SER A 130 -11.33 43.33 38.67
C SER A 130 -10.83 41.95 38.20
N ARG A 131 -10.20 41.90 37.02
CA ARG A 131 -9.41 40.75 36.54
C ARG A 131 -7.95 41.18 36.34
N GLN A 132 -7.09 40.66 37.21
CA GLN A 132 -5.63 40.78 37.15
C GLN A 132 -5.09 40.22 35.82
N LYS A 133 -4.22 40.99 35.17
CA LYS A 133 -3.36 40.52 34.07
C LYS A 133 -2.26 39.65 34.67
N GLN A 134 -2.35 38.33 34.52
CA GLN A 134 -1.24 37.40 34.71
C GLN A 134 -0.48 37.26 33.40
N TYR A 135 0.81 37.56 33.45
CA TYR A 135 1.79 37.31 32.40
C TYR A 135 1.99 35.79 32.25
N SER A 136 1.71 35.23 31.07
CA SER A 136 2.13 33.87 30.74
C SER A 136 3.57 33.89 30.26
N ALA A 137 4.48 33.31 31.05
CA ALA A 137 5.86 33.06 30.67
C ALA A 137 5.91 32.02 29.54
N SER A 138 6.55 32.36 28.42
CA SER A 138 6.81 31.46 27.31
C SER A 138 8.00 30.56 27.61
N ILE A 139 7.74 29.29 27.94
CA ILE A 139 8.76 28.26 28.00
C ILE A 139 8.98 27.74 26.58
N SER A 140 10.16 28.00 26.00
CA SER A 140 10.56 27.47 24.70
C SER A 140 11.16 26.06 24.86
N PRO A 141 10.68 25.01 24.17
CA PRO A 141 11.33 23.70 24.20
C PRO A 141 12.54 23.63 23.27
N LEU A 142 13.66 23.15 23.80
CA LEU A 142 14.91 22.80 23.11
C LEU A 142 14.77 21.47 22.33
N THR A 143 14.00 21.45 21.26
CA THR A 143 14.01 20.35 20.28
C THR A 143 14.03 20.94 18.87
N PRO A 144 14.95 20.54 17.98
CA PRO A 144 14.98 21.07 16.63
C PRO A 144 13.67 20.73 15.93
N ALA A 145 12.95 21.74 15.45
CA ALA A 145 11.84 21.52 14.53
C ALA A 145 12.36 20.80 13.28
N PRO A 146 11.57 19.87 12.69
CA PRO A 146 11.92 19.29 11.39
C PRO A 146 12.18 20.41 10.38
N PRO A 147 13.20 20.30 9.51
CA PRO A 147 13.48 21.33 8.52
C PRO A 147 12.26 21.55 7.62
N PRO A 148 12.02 22.78 7.12
CA PRO A 148 10.80 23.19 6.42
C PRO A 148 10.54 22.48 5.07
N ASN A 149 11.42 21.56 4.64
CA ASN A 149 11.34 20.84 3.36
C ASN A 149 11.18 19.31 3.51
N SER A 150 10.74 18.82 4.67
CA SER A 150 10.48 17.38 4.84
C SER A 150 9.14 17.01 4.22
N GLN A 151 9.15 16.20 3.15
CA GLN A 151 7.94 15.72 2.48
C GLN A 151 7.79 14.21 2.72
N MET A 152 6.58 13.77 3.06
CA MET A 152 6.25 12.34 3.17
C MET A 152 6.46 11.63 1.83
N ALA A 153 7.05 10.43 1.87
CA ALA A 153 7.26 9.63 0.67
C ALA A 153 5.93 9.19 0.02
N ASN A 154 5.98 8.88 -1.27
CA ASN A 154 4.83 8.36 -2.00
C ASN A 154 4.53 6.92 -1.63
N ILE A 155 5.59 6.11 -1.46
CA ILE A 155 5.49 4.71 -1.07
C ILE A 155 6.16 4.53 0.30
N ILE A 156 5.44 3.97 1.25
CA ILE A 156 5.98 3.60 2.56
C ILE A 156 6.13 2.10 2.60
N ILE A 157 7.37 1.61 2.72
CA ILE A 157 7.68 0.19 2.86
C ILE A 157 7.85 -0.08 4.36
N ALA A 158 6.79 -0.58 5.00
CA ALA A 158 6.75 -0.83 6.44
C ALA A 158 7.12 -2.29 6.72
N LYS A 159 8.40 -2.54 6.97
CA LYS A 159 8.96 -3.86 7.27
C LYS A 159 8.63 -4.26 8.71
N ASN A 160 8.17 -5.50 8.91
CA ASN A 160 7.83 -6.07 10.22
C ASN A 160 6.75 -5.29 11.00
N LEU A 161 5.77 -4.70 10.31
CA LEU A 161 4.73 -3.88 10.94
C LEU A 161 3.90 -4.66 11.98
N ASP A 162 3.82 -5.98 11.85
CA ASP A 162 3.25 -6.93 12.81
C ASP A 162 3.96 -6.90 14.18
N ARG A 163 5.28 -6.66 14.19
CA ARG A 163 6.10 -6.57 15.41
C ARG A 163 6.03 -5.21 16.10
N ALA A 164 5.46 -4.20 15.44
CA ALA A 164 5.32 -2.87 16.01
C ALA A 164 4.34 -2.87 17.21
N PRO A 165 4.55 -2.00 18.22
CA PRO A 165 3.58 -1.79 19.29
C PRO A 165 2.19 -1.42 18.74
N LYS A 166 1.14 -1.82 19.46
CA LYS A 166 -0.25 -1.50 19.08
C LYS A 166 -0.48 -0.02 18.80
N ALA A 167 0.17 0.88 19.55
CA ALA A 167 0.08 2.33 19.32
C ALA A 167 0.61 2.74 17.93
N VAL A 168 1.71 2.15 17.46
CA VAL A 168 2.27 2.39 16.13
C VAL A 168 1.35 1.86 15.05
N GLN A 169 0.80 0.65 15.22
CA GLN A 169 -0.18 0.10 14.27
C GLN A 169 -1.47 0.94 14.20
N ILE A 170 -1.94 1.49 15.33
CA ILE A 170 -3.07 2.44 15.37
C ILE A 170 -2.70 3.73 14.62
N GLN A 171 -1.48 4.24 14.79
CA GLN A 171 -1.03 5.42 14.06
C GLN A 171 -0.94 5.16 12.54
N ALA A 172 -0.48 3.97 12.14
CA ALA A 172 -0.50 3.53 10.75
C ALA A 172 -1.95 3.49 10.22
N LEU A 173 -2.88 2.91 10.98
CA LEU A 173 -4.30 2.88 10.61
C LEU A 173 -4.89 4.30 10.43
N GLU A 174 -4.57 5.22 11.34
CA GLU A 174 -5.02 6.60 11.23
C GLU A 174 -4.45 7.31 9.99
N LEU A 175 -3.19 7.02 9.65
CA LEU A 175 -2.56 7.47 8.41
C LEU A 175 -3.28 6.90 7.17
N LEU A 176 -3.65 5.62 7.16
CA LEU A 176 -4.39 5.04 6.02
C LEU A 176 -5.77 5.69 5.87
N ARG A 177 -6.47 5.92 6.99
CA ARG A 177 -7.82 6.51 7.04
C ARG A 177 -7.87 7.98 6.66
N THR A 178 -7.00 8.79 7.26
CA THR A 178 -7.06 10.25 7.15
C THR A 178 -6.06 10.83 6.16
N LYS A 179 -5.12 10.00 5.68
CA LYS A 179 -3.99 10.43 4.86
C LYS A 179 -3.18 11.54 5.56
N ARG A 180 -3.18 11.54 6.89
CA ARG A 180 -2.46 12.52 7.73
C ARG A 180 -1.81 11.80 8.90
N ILE A 181 -0.64 12.31 9.30
CA ILE A 181 0.03 11.89 10.52
C ILE A 181 0.30 13.11 11.40
N PHE A 182 0.01 12.96 12.69
CA PHE A 182 0.23 13.99 13.69
C PHE A 182 1.51 13.67 14.45
N THR A 183 2.46 14.59 14.43
CA THR A 183 3.65 14.57 15.29
C THR A 183 3.48 15.62 16.39
N ARG A 184 4.37 15.59 17.40
CA ARG A 184 4.35 16.60 18.47
C ARG A 184 4.46 18.04 17.96
N THR A 185 5.10 18.24 16.81
CA THR A 185 5.49 19.57 16.32
C THR A 185 4.82 19.96 15.00
N SER A 186 4.23 19.02 14.28
CA SER A 186 3.65 19.28 12.95
C SER A 186 2.61 18.22 12.54
N VAL A 187 1.72 18.61 11.64
CA VAL A 187 0.83 17.68 10.94
C VAL A 187 1.33 17.52 9.53
N GLN A 188 1.53 16.27 9.11
CA GLN A 188 2.00 15.96 7.77
C GLN A 188 0.92 15.23 7.00
N THR A 189 0.62 15.73 5.80
CA THR A 189 -0.38 15.15 4.92
C THR A 189 0.32 14.28 3.89
N ALA A 190 -0.20 13.08 3.68
CA ALA A 190 0.29 12.17 2.67
C ALA A 190 0.09 12.76 1.26
N PRO A 191 0.98 12.49 0.30
CA PRO A 191 0.81 12.93 -1.08
C PRO A 191 -0.48 12.38 -1.70
N LYS A 192 -0.95 13.00 -2.80
CA LYS A 192 -2.12 12.51 -3.55
C LYS A 192 -1.95 11.05 -4.01
N THR A 193 -0.74 10.71 -4.46
CA THR A 193 -0.33 9.34 -4.75
C THR A 193 0.43 8.81 -3.54
N PHE A 194 -0.27 8.04 -2.72
CA PHE A 194 0.25 7.49 -1.48
C PHE A 194 -0.14 6.03 -1.32
N MET A 195 0.84 5.17 -1.10
CA MET A 195 0.68 3.74 -0.86
C MET A 195 1.56 3.32 0.31
N LEU A 196 0.99 2.63 1.28
CA LEU A 196 1.74 1.90 2.30
C LEU A 196 1.73 0.42 1.93
N VAL A 197 2.91 -0.18 1.91
CA VAL A 197 3.16 -1.60 1.70
C VAL A 197 3.64 -2.18 3.02
N ALA A 198 2.85 -3.04 3.65
CA ALA A 198 3.28 -3.79 4.82
C ALA A 198 4.06 -5.02 4.36
N VAL A 199 5.35 -5.06 4.67
CA VAL A 199 6.25 -6.17 4.33
C VAL A 199 6.42 -7.06 5.55
N LEU A 200 5.84 -8.26 5.51
CA LEU A 200 5.67 -9.11 6.68
C LEU A 200 6.29 -10.49 6.47
N GLY A 201 7.02 -10.99 7.46
CA GLY A 201 7.53 -12.36 7.45
C GLY A 201 6.47 -13.35 7.91
N ALA A 202 6.28 -14.44 7.18
CA ALA A 202 5.40 -15.54 7.59
C ALA A 202 5.90 -16.88 7.04
N ASP A 203 5.35 -17.99 7.54
CA ASP A 203 5.70 -19.34 7.07
C ASP A 203 4.91 -19.73 5.82
N SER A 204 3.72 -19.14 5.63
CA SER A 204 2.87 -19.41 4.48
C SER A 204 1.97 -18.23 4.10
N GLY A 205 1.38 -18.33 2.90
CA GLY A 205 0.44 -17.37 2.37
C GLY A 205 -0.77 -17.21 3.29
N GLY A 206 -1.06 -15.96 3.65
CA GLY A 206 -2.18 -15.68 4.54
C GLY A 206 -1.93 -16.00 6.01
N ASP A 207 -0.71 -16.25 6.47
CA ASP A 207 -0.40 -16.28 7.92
C ASP A 207 0.05 -14.90 8.44
N ALA A 208 0.65 -14.08 7.59
CA ALA A 208 1.08 -12.74 7.94
C ALA A 208 -0.12 -11.87 8.37
N ARG A 209 -0.06 -11.28 9.57
CA ARG A 209 -1.16 -10.48 10.13
C ARG A 209 -0.64 -9.31 10.96
N VAL A 210 -1.37 -8.21 10.88
CA VAL A 210 -1.29 -7.09 11.83
C VAL A 210 -2.55 -7.08 12.70
N THR A 211 -2.74 -6.05 13.54
CA THR A 211 -4.00 -5.91 14.29
C THR A 211 -5.23 -5.96 13.38
N ALA A 212 -6.30 -6.63 13.83
CA ALA A 212 -7.48 -6.91 13.03
C ALA A 212 -8.05 -5.68 12.29
N HIS A 213 -8.11 -4.53 12.96
CA HIS A 213 -8.62 -3.28 12.36
C HIS A 213 -7.69 -2.72 11.28
N LEU A 214 -6.37 -2.75 11.49
CA LEU A 214 -5.40 -2.31 10.49
C LEU A 214 -5.38 -3.27 9.29
N ASN A 215 -5.46 -4.57 9.57
CA ASN A 215 -5.47 -5.61 8.57
C ASN A 215 -6.65 -5.46 7.58
N ASP A 216 -7.83 -5.10 8.10
CA ASP A 216 -9.05 -4.85 7.31
C ASP A 216 -8.94 -3.62 6.39
N PHE A 217 -7.96 -2.74 6.62
CA PHE A 217 -7.70 -1.57 5.77
C PHE A 217 -6.78 -1.85 4.59
N PHE A 218 -6.08 -2.99 4.56
CA PHE A 218 -5.26 -3.35 3.40
C PHE A 218 -6.11 -3.93 2.26
N TYR A 219 -5.92 -3.41 1.07
CA TYR A 219 -6.64 -3.75 -0.16
C TYR A 219 -6.51 -5.23 -0.53
N VAL A 220 -5.26 -5.66 -0.69
CA VAL A 220 -4.87 -6.97 -1.16
C VAL A 220 -3.67 -7.47 -0.37
N SER A 221 -3.51 -8.78 -0.36
CA SER A 221 -2.30 -9.45 0.08
C SER A 221 -1.70 -10.29 -1.03
N HIS A 222 -0.38 -10.33 -1.07
CA HIS A 222 0.37 -11.22 -1.96
C HIS A 222 1.44 -11.95 -1.17
N TRP A 223 1.43 -13.27 -1.28
CA TRP A 223 2.53 -14.12 -0.85
C TRP A 223 3.55 -14.22 -1.97
N VAL A 224 4.83 -14.00 -1.65
CA VAL A 224 5.98 -14.18 -2.52
C VAL A 224 6.75 -15.38 -2.01
N ASP A 225 6.86 -16.40 -2.86
CA ASP A 225 7.73 -17.55 -2.60
C ASP A 225 9.05 -17.34 -3.36
N PRO A 226 10.18 -17.12 -2.66
CA PRO A 226 11.46 -16.85 -3.31
C PRO A 226 11.96 -18.01 -4.17
N GLU A 227 11.52 -19.25 -3.91
CA GLU A 227 11.90 -20.41 -4.74
C GLU A 227 11.15 -20.45 -6.08
N ASP A 228 9.91 -19.96 -6.12
CA ASP A 228 9.05 -20.01 -7.32
C ASP A 228 9.10 -18.71 -8.13
N GLU A 229 9.07 -17.54 -7.49
CA GLU A 229 8.99 -16.23 -8.15
C GLU A 229 10.36 -15.54 -8.35
N GLY A 230 11.32 -15.79 -7.44
CA GLY A 230 12.59 -15.06 -7.40
C GLY A 230 12.43 -13.55 -7.14
N PHE A 231 13.52 -12.79 -7.27
CA PHE A 231 13.51 -11.33 -7.13
C PHE A 231 13.94 -10.69 -8.44
N ALA A 232 12.98 -10.47 -9.35
CA ALA A 232 13.23 -10.13 -10.74
C ALA A 232 14.14 -8.91 -10.97
N LEU A 233 14.10 -7.88 -10.12
CA LEU A 233 14.94 -6.68 -10.24
C LEU A 233 16.28 -6.78 -9.48
N LEU A 234 16.40 -7.69 -8.51
CA LEU A 234 17.65 -8.02 -7.83
C LEU A 234 18.48 -9.03 -8.63
N ASP A 235 17.87 -10.10 -9.12
CA ASP A 235 18.54 -11.20 -9.83
C ASP A 235 19.08 -10.75 -11.21
N GLY A 236 18.45 -9.74 -11.83
CA GLY A 236 18.88 -9.18 -13.11
C GLY A 236 20.18 -8.36 -13.08
N ASN A 237 20.87 -8.32 -11.93
CA ASN A 237 22.13 -7.60 -11.75
C ASN A 237 23.38 -8.51 -11.82
N ASP A 238 23.22 -9.84 -11.92
CA ASP A 238 24.32 -10.83 -11.74
C ASP A 238 24.64 -11.71 -12.97
N ASP A 239 24.00 -11.53 -14.13
CA ASP A 239 24.29 -12.31 -15.36
C ASP A 239 25.56 -11.84 -16.12
N GLU A 240 26.65 -11.63 -15.38
CA GLU A 240 28.01 -11.53 -15.92
C GLU A 240 28.92 -12.60 -15.30
N SER A 241 28.46 -13.85 -15.22
CA SER A 241 29.39 -14.99 -15.16
C SER A 241 28.71 -16.33 -15.46
N PHE A 242 29.03 -16.90 -16.63
CA PHE A 242 29.34 -18.32 -16.88
C PHE A 242 28.95 -18.74 -18.31
N VAL A 243 29.64 -18.16 -19.30
CA VAL A 243 29.87 -18.88 -20.56
C VAL A 243 30.86 -20.00 -20.30
N SER A 244 30.36 -21.19 -19.94
CA SER A 244 31.13 -22.41 -20.09
C SER A 244 30.67 -23.13 -21.35
N SER A 245 31.47 -22.93 -22.39
CA SER A 245 31.54 -23.75 -23.58
C SER A 245 31.70 -25.23 -23.21
N SER A 246 30.77 -26.05 -23.65
CA SER A 246 31.07 -27.45 -23.97
C SER A 246 30.33 -27.87 -25.24
N GLU A 247 31.12 -28.08 -26.28
CA GLU A 247 30.75 -28.85 -27.46
C GLU A 247 30.55 -30.32 -27.05
N SER A 248 29.49 -30.96 -27.54
CA SER A 248 29.58 -32.32 -28.12
C SER A 248 28.22 -32.81 -28.66
N ALA A 249 28.18 -32.91 -29.99
CA ALA A 249 27.67 -33.99 -30.83
C ALA A 249 26.48 -34.86 -30.37
N GLY A 250 25.47 -34.95 -31.26
CA GLY A 250 24.82 -36.22 -31.56
C GLY A 250 23.36 -36.14 -32.02
N GLY A 251 23.10 -36.62 -33.24
CA GLY A 251 21.88 -37.38 -33.55
C GLY A 251 20.76 -36.65 -34.28
N ALA A 252 20.62 -36.97 -35.57
CA ALA A 252 19.43 -36.72 -36.37
C ALA A 252 18.27 -37.64 -35.93
N ASP A 253 17.03 -37.15 -36.06
CA ASP A 253 15.95 -37.81 -36.83
C ASP A 253 14.67 -36.96 -36.78
N GLY A 254 13.99 -36.88 -37.93
CA GLY A 254 12.83 -36.02 -38.14
C GLY A 254 11.48 -36.70 -37.93
N ALA A 255 10.43 -35.88 -37.82
CA ALA A 255 9.09 -36.08 -38.38
C ALA A 255 8.24 -34.84 -38.02
N GLY A 256 7.52 -34.30 -39.00
CA GLY A 256 6.58 -33.21 -38.79
C GLY A 256 5.27 -33.71 -38.18
N ASP A 257 4.61 -32.82 -37.43
CA ASP A 257 3.16 -32.85 -37.24
C ASP A 257 2.67 -31.42 -36.94
N ASP A 258 1.70 -30.98 -37.74
CA ASP A 258 1.01 -29.70 -37.62
C ASP A 258 -0.18 -29.86 -36.68
N GLY A 259 -0.12 -29.22 -35.51
CA GLY A 259 -1.22 -29.24 -34.54
C GLY A 259 -1.33 -27.91 -33.79
N ALA A 260 -2.18 -27.02 -34.28
CA ALA A 260 -2.59 -25.82 -33.55
C ALA A 260 -3.31 -26.23 -32.25
N SER A 261 -2.89 -25.70 -31.10
CA SER A 261 -3.64 -25.81 -29.83
C SER A 261 -3.44 -24.59 -28.93
N ILE A 262 -4.46 -23.73 -28.99
CA ILE A 262 -5.12 -22.95 -27.94
C ILE A 262 -4.69 -23.19 -26.48
N ALA A 263 -4.31 -22.08 -25.84
CA ALA A 263 -4.54 -21.67 -24.45
C ALA A 263 -4.26 -22.65 -23.30
N SER A 264 -3.25 -22.32 -22.49
CA SER A 264 -3.12 -22.80 -21.10
C SER A 264 -3.05 -21.62 -20.14
N THR A 265 -4.17 -21.35 -19.47
CA THR A 265 -4.28 -20.51 -18.27
C THR A 265 -4.45 -21.42 -17.06
N LEU A 266 -3.39 -22.11 -16.61
CA LEU A 266 -3.37 -22.83 -15.34
C LEU A 266 -1.91 -23.08 -14.91
N SER A 267 -1.42 -22.37 -13.88
CA SER A 267 -0.35 -22.83 -12.99
C SER A 267 -0.05 -21.79 -11.91
N VAL A 268 -0.53 -22.02 -10.68
CA VAL A 268 0.21 -21.92 -9.40
C VAL A 268 -0.69 -22.54 -8.32
N VAL A 269 -0.61 -23.86 -8.11
CA VAL A 269 -0.95 -24.52 -6.83
C VAL A 269 -0.17 -25.83 -6.79
N LYS A 270 0.94 -25.87 -6.01
CA LYS A 270 1.61 -27.14 -5.72
C LYS A 270 1.12 -27.67 -4.37
N ARG A 271 0.24 -28.67 -4.45
CA ARG A 271 -0.28 -29.45 -3.32
C ARG A 271 0.84 -30.31 -2.72
N LYS A 272 1.19 -30.09 -1.44
CA LYS A 272 2.06 -31.00 -0.68
C LYS A 272 1.26 -32.25 -0.26
N ARG A 273 1.21 -33.27 -1.12
CA ARG A 273 0.72 -34.61 -0.73
C ARG A 273 1.84 -35.41 -0.04
N ARG A 274 1.55 -35.91 1.16
CA ARG A 274 2.33 -36.98 1.80
C ARG A 274 2.34 -38.22 0.90
N SER A 275 3.51 -38.85 0.86
CA SER A 275 3.96 -39.90 -0.06
C SER A 275 3.09 -41.16 -0.15
N GLN A 276 2.72 -41.53 -1.38
CA GLN A 276 2.67 -42.93 -1.82
C GLN A 276 2.95 -42.98 -3.33
N GLY A 277 3.85 -43.88 -3.73
CA GLY A 277 4.55 -43.85 -5.02
C GLY A 277 3.71 -44.12 -6.26
N GLY A 278 4.18 -43.57 -7.38
CA GLY A 278 3.67 -43.81 -8.73
C GLY A 278 4.34 -42.85 -9.72
N SER A 279 5.15 -43.40 -10.63
CA SER A 279 5.86 -42.71 -11.70
C SER A 279 4.91 -42.23 -12.80
N THR A 280 5.00 -40.95 -13.21
CA THR A 280 4.68 -40.47 -14.57
C THR A 280 5.39 -39.14 -14.83
N ALA A 281 5.93 -39.02 -16.06
CA ALA A 281 6.73 -37.92 -16.59
C ALA A 281 5.98 -36.60 -16.81
N ASP A 282 6.76 -35.50 -16.85
CA ASP A 282 6.52 -34.13 -17.41
C ASP A 282 5.28 -33.34 -16.92
N VAL A 283 5.37 -32.05 -16.58
CA VAL A 283 5.82 -30.94 -17.43
C VAL A 283 6.43 -29.81 -16.56
N MET A 284 7.63 -29.35 -16.91
CA MET A 284 8.22 -28.11 -16.39
C MET A 284 7.60 -26.89 -17.06
N LEU A 285 6.85 -26.07 -16.31
CA LEU A 285 6.41 -24.74 -16.73
C LEU A 285 7.35 -23.69 -16.13
N PHE A 286 8.53 -23.52 -16.74
CA PHE A 286 9.36 -22.34 -16.51
C PHE A 286 8.64 -21.12 -17.08
N ARG A 287 8.11 -20.25 -16.21
CA ARG A 287 7.67 -18.91 -16.59
C ARG A 287 8.76 -17.90 -16.26
N SER A 288 9.89 -17.99 -16.95
CA SER A 288 10.92 -16.96 -16.91
C SER A 288 10.42 -15.73 -17.71
N PRO A 289 10.36 -14.52 -17.13
CA PRO A 289 10.10 -13.32 -17.90
C PRO A 289 11.24 -13.12 -18.90
N LYS A 290 10.92 -13.09 -20.20
CA LYS A 290 11.89 -12.71 -21.24
C LYS A 290 12.20 -11.22 -21.09
N TYR A 291 13.28 -10.89 -20.39
CA TYR A 291 13.88 -9.57 -20.51
C TYR A 291 14.42 -9.41 -21.93
N LEU A 292 13.91 -8.39 -22.62
CA LEU A 292 14.53 -7.87 -23.83
C LEU A 292 16.00 -7.56 -23.52
N ALA A 293 16.88 -8.10 -24.36
CA ALA A 293 18.32 -7.91 -24.33
C ALA A 293 18.71 -6.51 -23.82
N VAL A 294 19.35 -6.48 -22.66
CA VAL A 294 20.01 -5.29 -22.12
C VAL A 294 21.25 -5.06 -22.98
N THR A 295 21.11 -4.20 -23.99
CA THR A 295 22.25 -3.41 -24.43
C THR A 295 22.19 -2.06 -23.72
N ASP A 296 23.19 -1.83 -22.90
CA ASP A 296 23.71 -0.55 -22.45
C ASP A 296 23.20 0.01 -21.12
N GLY A 297 24.16 0.35 -20.27
CA GLY A 297 23.98 0.84 -18.91
C GLY A 297 23.57 2.32 -18.87
N GLY A 298 22.75 2.67 -17.88
CA GLY A 298 22.46 4.07 -17.58
C GLY A 298 21.40 4.24 -16.51
N ALA A 299 21.76 4.94 -15.42
CA ALA A 299 20.91 5.37 -14.32
C ALA A 299 19.83 6.41 -14.75
N ASN A 300 19.29 6.32 -15.97
CA ASN A 300 18.42 7.33 -16.56
C ASN A 300 17.35 6.76 -17.50
N LYS A 301 16.95 5.49 -17.34
CA LYS A 301 15.78 4.96 -18.03
C LYS A 301 14.51 5.56 -17.38
N PRO A 302 13.57 6.11 -18.16
CA PRO A 302 12.31 6.60 -17.60
C PRO A 302 11.54 5.44 -16.95
N PRO A 303 10.71 5.72 -15.93
CA PRO A 303 9.93 4.69 -15.27
C PRO A 303 9.00 3.99 -16.27
N VAL A 304 8.75 2.70 -16.04
CA VAL A 304 7.91 1.88 -16.92
C VAL A 304 6.50 2.48 -17.04
N PHE A 305 5.91 2.91 -15.92
CA PHE A 305 4.63 3.61 -15.89
C PHE A 305 4.80 5.09 -15.56
N SER A 306 4.16 5.92 -16.36
CA SER A 306 4.01 7.34 -16.06
C SER A 306 2.84 7.57 -15.08
N PRO A 307 2.83 8.69 -14.33
CA PRO A 307 1.67 9.05 -13.50
C PRO A 307 0.35 9.21 -14.30
N SER A 308 0.45 9.59 -15.58
CA SER A 308 -0.69 9.62 -16.50
C SER A 308 -1.20 8.23 -16.84
N ASP A 309 -0.31 7.23 -17.00
CA ASP A 309 -0.71 5.83 -17.27
C ASP A 309 -1.54 5.29 -16.10
N ILE A 310 -1.08 5.50 -14.87
CA ILE A 310 -1.79 5.06 -13.65
C ILE A 310 -3.13 5.79 -13.52
N SER A 311 -3.17 7.09 -13.80
CA SER A 311 -4.41 7.87 -13.77
C SER A 311 -5.41 7.42 -14.83
N HIS A 312 -4.92 7.06 -16.02
CA HIS A 312 -5.73 6.52 -17.11
C HIS A 312 -6.32 5.15 -16.73
N LEU A 313 -5.49 4.24 -16.19
CA LEU A 313 -5.94 2.93 -15.70
C LEU A 313 -6.99 3.05 -14.59
N ARG A 314 -6.82 4.01 -13.67
CA ARG A 314 -7.83 4.31 -12.65
C ARG A 314 -9.15 4.73 -13.27
N GLN A 315 -9.13 5.66 -14.22
CA GLN A 315 -10.35 6.10 -14.91
C GLN A 315 -11.04 4.95 -15.67
N LEU A 316 -10.28 4.01 -16.23
CA LEU A 316 -10.82 2.82 -16.88
C LEU A 316 -11.46 1.86 -15.87
N SER A 317 -10.84 1.65 -14.71
CA SER A 317 -11.40 0.80 -13.65
C SER A 317 -12.75 1.34 -13.14
N GLU A 318 -12.89 2.67 -13.01
CA GLU A 318 -14.14 3.31 -12.59
C GLU A 318 -15.28 3.17 -13.61
N ARG A 319 -14.94 3.05 -14.90
CA ARG A 319 -15.90 2.91 -16.00
C ARG A 319 -16.22 1.47 -16.37
N THR A 320 -15.54 0.51 -15.77
CA THR A 320 -15.72 -0.92 -16.06
C THR A 320 -17.14 -1.34 -15.68
N SER A 321 -17.85 -1.96 -16.62
CA SER A 321 -19.19 -2.46 -16.37
C SER A 321 -19.16 -3.78 -15.59
N VAL A 322 -20.17 -3.95 -14.73
CA VAL A 322 -20.38 -5.19 -13.98
C VAL A 322 -21.81 -5.60 -14.18
N ASP A 323 -22.01 -6.77 -14.77
CA ASP A 323 -23.34 -7.34 -14.96
C ASP A 323 -23.94 -7.79 -13.63
N ILE A 324 -25.26 -7.72 -13.52
CA ILE A 324 -26.01 -8.05 -12.31
C ILE A 324 -25.74 -9.49 -11.86
N ASP A 325 -25.54 -10.42 -12.80
CA ASP A 325 -25.23 -11.81 -12.50
C ASP A 325 -23.83 -11.99 -11.91
N VAL A 326 -22.86 -11.17 -12.33
CA VAL A 326 -21.51 -11.12 -11.76
C VAL A 326 -21.53 -10.50 -10.37
N THR A 327 -22.32 -9.43 -10.16
CA THR A 327 -22.55 -8.88 -8.81
C THR A 327 -23.20 -9.91 -7.89
N ARG A 328 -24.16 -10.70 -8.40
CA ARG A 328 -24.77 -11.80 -7.64
C ARG A 328 -23.73 -12.87 -7.30
N TYR A 329 -22.87 -13.24 -8.25
CA TYR A 329 -21.78 -14.19 -8.03
C TYR A 329 -20.82 -13.71 -6.93
N GLN A 330 -20.39 -12.45 -6.99
CA GLN A 330 -19.57 -11.82 -5.96
C GLN A 330 -20.25 -11.93 -4.58
N MET A 331 -21.53 -11.55 -4.48
CA MET A 331 -22.26 -11.59 -3.20
C MET A 331 -22.46 -13.02 -2.69
N ASN A 332 -22.68 -13.99 -3.57
CA ASN A 332 -22.75 -15.41 -3.20
C ASN A 332 -21.43 -15.87 -2.58
N ILE A 333 -20.28 -15.56 -3.18
CA ILE A 333 -18.95 -15.86 -2.60
C ILE A 333 -18.84 -15.27 -1.19
N VAL A 334 -19.18 -13.98 -1.02
CA VAL A 334 -19.14 -13.30 0.29
C VAL A 334 -20.04 -14.01 1.32
N SER A 335 -21.25 -14.40 0.93
CA SER A 335 -22.17 -15.13 1.79
C SER A 335 -21.64 -16.50 2.19
N PHE A 336 -21.09 -17.26 1.24
CA PHE A 336 -20.51 -18.58 1.52
C PHE A 336 -19.28 -18.48 2.41
N LEU A 337 -18.37 -17.53 2.18
CA LEU A 337 -17.23 -17.27 3.07
C LEU A 337 -17.69 -16.94 4.50
N ARG A 338 -18.77 -16.17 4.66
CA ARG A 338 -19.34 -15.86 6.00
C ARG A 338 -20.00 -17.06 6.66
N MET A 339 -20.56 -17.97 5.89
CA MET A 339 -21.23 -19.18 6.40
C MET A 339 -20.27 -20.35 6.62
N HIS A 340 -19.07 -20.30 6.01
CA HIS A 340 -18.07 -21.32 6.10
C HIS A 340 -17.71 -21.63 7.55
N ARG A 341 -17.65 -22.92 7.89
CA ARG A 341 -17.54 -23.39 9.28
C ARG A 341 -16.16 -23.10 9.89
N ALA A 342 -15.11 -23.16 9.08
CA ALA A 342 -13.75 -22.87 9.53
C ALA A 342 -13.46 -21.36 9.68
N VAL A 343 -14.40 -20.49 9.30
CA VAL A 343 -14.21 -19.04 9.37
C VAL A 343 -14.76 -18.47 10.67
N GLY A 344 -13.90 -17.83 11.47
CA GLY A 344 -14.28 -17.11 12.67
C GLY A 344 -14.65 -15.64 12.40
N ALA A 345 -13.87 -14.96 11.56
CA ALA A 345 -14.05 -13.54 11.22
C ALA A 345 -13.32 -13.16 9.92
N GLY A 346 -13.41 -11.90 9.50
CA GLY A 346 -12.60 -11.34 8.40
C GLY A 346 -13.37 -10.83 7.19
N ILE A 347 -14.64 -11.23 7.02
CA ILE A 347 -15.45 -10.84 5.87
C ILE A 347 -16.26 -9.57 6.19
N SER A 348 -15.56 -8.45 6.34
CA SER A 348 -16.16 -7.16 6.68
C SER A 348 -16.88 -6.51 5.48
N PRO A 349 -17.72 -5.48 5.72
CA PRO A 349 -18.25 -4.64 4.65
C PRO A 349 -17.16 -3.96 3.82
N GLN A 350 -16.06 -3.54 4.46
CA GLN A 350 -14.92 -2.94 3.78
C GLN A 350 -14.22 -3.94 2.86
N ALA A 351 -14.07 -5.20 3.29
CA ALA A 351 -13.55 -6.27 2.44
C ALA A 351 -14.41 -6.45 1.18
N THR A 352 -15.73 -6.33 1.30
CA THR A 352 -16.66 -6.43 0.17
C THR A 352 -16.49 -5.27 -0.81
N GLN A 353 -16.23 -4.06 -0.31
CA GLN A 353 -15.92 -2.89 -1.15
C GLN A 353 -14.59 -3.06 -1.88
N HIS A 354 -13.54 -3.49 -1.17
CA HIS A 354 -12.24 -3.78 -1.80
C HIS A 354 -12.36 -4.89 -2.85
N PHE A 355 -13.18 -5.91 -2.58
CA PHE A 355 -13.45 -6.99 -3.53
C PHE A 355 -14.09 -6.47 -4.82
N GLU A 356 -15.13 -5.63 -4.73
CA GLU A 356 -15.76 -5.01 -5.90
C GLU A 356 -14.81 -4.08 -6.66
N GLN A 357 -14.01 -3.29 -5.93
CA GLN A 357 -13.06 -2.38 -6.53
C GLN A 357 -11.93 -3.14 -7.26
N LEU A 358 -11.49 -4.27 -6.72
CA LEU A 358 -10.41 -5.07 -7.30
C LEU A 358 -10.83 -5.77 -8.58
N MET A 359 -12.02 -6.38 -8.61
CA MET A 359 -12.52 -7.00 -9.84
C MET A 359 -12.65 -5.99 -10.98
N LYS A 360 -13.06 -4.74 -10.68
CA LYS A 360 -13.09 -3.63 -11.65
C LYS A 360 -11.69 -3.16 -12.05
N SER A 361 -10.73 -3.16 -11.14
CA SER A 361 -9.34 -2.78 -11.44
C SER A 361 -8.61 -3.80 -12.30
N LEU A 362 -8.99 -5.08 -12.21
CA LEU A 362 -8.41 -6.16 -13.00
C LEU A 362 -8.86 -6.16 -14.46
N ALA A 363 -10.12 -5.83 -14.75
CA ALA A 363 -10.65 -5.93 -16.11
C ALA A 363 -9.85 -5.11 -17.15
N PRO A 364 -9.52 -3.82 -16.92
CA PRO A 364 -8.70 -3.06 -17.84
C PRO A 364 -7.29 -3.62 -18.04
N LEU A 365 -6.73 -4.30 -17.04
CA LEU A 365 -5.40 -4.92 -17.13
C LEU A 365 -5.40 -6.17 -18.01
N HIS A 366 -6.56 -6.83 -18.14
CA HIS A 366 -6.79 -7.93 -19.07
C HIS A 366 -7.32 -7.47 -20.43
N GLY A 367 -7.39 -6.16 -20.69
CA GLY A 367 -7.92 -5.61 -21.93
C GLY A 367 -9.45 -5.70 -22.05
N LEU A 368 -10.15 -5.96 -20.95
CA LEU A 368 -11.60 -6.07 -20.88
C LEU A 368 -12.20 -4.76 -20.34
N ASP A 369 -13.41 -4.41 -20.81
CA ASP A 369 -14.21 -3.28 -20.31
C ASP A 369 -15.34 -3.72 -19.37
N TYR A 370 -15.49 -5.03 -19.16
CA TYR A 370 -16.43 -5.64 -18.23
C TYR A 370 -15.74 -6.68 -17.34
N VAL A 371 -16.34 -6.99 -16.19
CA VAL A 371 -15.82 -8.00 -15.27
C VAL A 371 -16.31 -9.40 -15.64
N THR A 372 -15.40 -10.37 -15.71
CA THR A 372 -15.73 -11.79 -15.90
C THR A 372 -15.68 -12.57 -14.57
N PRO A 373 -16.36 -13.73 -14.47
CA PRO A 373 -16.31 -14.57 -13.26
C PRO A 373 -14.88 -14.98 -12.86
N ALA A 374 -14.00 -15.22 -13.84
CA ALA A 374 -12.60 -15.55 -13.56
C ALA A 374 -11.86 -14.42 -12.83
N LEU A 375 -12.14 -13.15 -13.17
CA LEU A 375 -11.56 -12.00 -12.46
C LEU A 375 -12.10 -11.88 -11.04
N VAL A 376 -13.37 -12.25 -10.83
CA VAL A 376 -13.97 -12.31 -9.48
C VAL A 376 -13.26 -13.36 -8.62
N GLN A 377 -12.96 -14.54 -9.17
CA GLN A 377 -12.21 -15.57 -8.43
C GLN A 377 -10.80 -15.09 -8.05
N LEU A 378 -10.08 -14.47 -8.99
CA LEU A 378 -8.74 -13.93 -8.74
C LEU A 378 -8.78 -12.82 -7.68
N ALA A 379 -9.76 -11.94 -7.74
CA ALA A 379 -9.95 -10.89 -6.76
C ALA A 379 -10.26 -11.45 -5.36
N ALA A 380 -11.04 -12.54 -5.26
CA ALA A 380 -11.36 -13.18 -3.99
C ALA A 380 -10.10 -13.70 -3.29
N ARG A 381 -9.22 -14.38 -4.05
CA ARG A 381 -7.93 -14.89 -3.55
C ARG A 381 -7.05 -13.76 -3.01
N LYS A 382 -6.93 -12.64 -3.72
CA LYS A 382 -6.05 -11.54 -3.30
C LYS A 382 -6.63 -10.69 -2.15
N VAL A 383 -7.95 -10.57 -2.01
CA VAL A 383 -8.59 -9.72 -0.98
C VAL A 383 -8.79 -10.43 0.35
N TYR A 384 -9.17 -11.71 0.33
CA TYR A 384 -9.57 -12.43 1.55
C TYR A 384 -8.43 -13.20 2.23
N LEU A 385 -7.33 -13.45 1.52
CA LEU A 385 -6.20 -14.23 2.02
C LEU A 385 -5.65 -13.68 3.35
N HIS A 386 -5.45 -12.37 3.46
CA HIS A 386 -5.02 -11.76 4.73
C HIS A 386 -6.15 -11.49 5.71
N ARG A 387 -7.42 -11.57 5.30
CA ARG A 387 -8.56 -11.15 6.14
C ARG A 387 -9.17 -12.28 6.92
N ILE A 388 -9.25 -13.46 6.32
CA ILE A 388 -9.89 -14.62 6.94
C ILE A 388 -9.12 -14.96 8.21
N THR A 389 -9.86 -15.00 9.31
CA THR A 389 -9.39 -15.51 10.60
C THR A 389 -10.06 -16.83 10.85
N MET A 390 -9.26 -17.87 11.05
CA MET A 390 -9.76 -19.21 11.31
C MET A 390 -10.54 -19.25 12.63
N ALA A 391 -11.59 -20.08 12.68
CA ALA A 391 -12.40 -20.27 13.87
C ALA A 391 -11.58 -21.02 14.94
N GLU A 392 -11.59 -20.52 16.17
CA GLU A 392 -11.09 -21.28 17.31
C GLU A 392 -12.07 -22.42 17.62
N PRO A 393 -11.63 -23.68 17.83
CA PRO A 393 -12.53 -24.80 18.09
C PRO A 393 -13.52 -24.55 19.24
N ALA A 394 -13.07 -23.86 20.29
CA ALA A 394 -13.89 -23.51 21.45
C ALA A 394 -14.96 -22.43 21.17
N ARG A 395 -14.80 -21.64 20.10
CA ARG A 395 -15.71 -20.54 19.71
C ARG A 395 -16.50 -20.84 18.44
N GLU A 396 -16.34 -22.03 17.89
CA GLU A 396 -17.09 -22.47 16.71
C GLU A 396 -18.60 -22.55 17.02
N ARG A 397 -19.45 -22.24 16.02
CA ARG A 397 -20.89 -22.00 16.21
C ARG A 397 -21.64 -23.20 16.80
N SER A 398 -21.22 -24.42 16.51
CA SER A 398 -21.84 -25.66 16.99
C SER A 398 -21.55 -25.95 18.46
N MET A 399 -20.58 -25.28 19.09
CA MET A 399 -20.33 -25.36 20.54
C MET A 399 -21.54 -24.89 21.35
N GLN A 400 -22.30 -23.91 20.84
CA GLN A 400 -23.54 -23.44 21.48
C GLN A 400 -24.63 -24.52 21.54
N TRP A 401 -24.51 -25.54 20.70
CA TRP A 401 -25.46 -26.65 20.56
C TRP A 401 -24.94 -27.96 21.16
N GLY A 402 -23.86 -27.91 21.95
CA GLY A 402 -23.33 -29.05 22.69
C GLY A 402 -22.44 -30.00 21.90
N SER A 403 -21.83 -29.53 20.80
CA SER A 403 -20.87 -30.34 20.03
C SER A 403 -19.61 -30.65 20.84
N GLU A 404 -19.00 -31.81 20.58
CA GLU A 404 -17.75 -32.20 21.24
C GLU A 404 -16.55 -31.45 20.66
N ILE A 405 -15.72 -30.85 21.52
CA ILE A 405 -14.57 -30.05 21.10
C ILE A 405 -13.57 -30.83 20.24
N ARG A 406 -13.32 -32.11 20.56
CA ARG A 406 -12.42 -32.97 19.78
C ARG A 406 -12.91 -33.21 18.36
N ALA A 407 -14.23 -33.33 18.16
CA ALA A 407 -14.81 -33.49 16.83
C ALA A 407 -14.63 -32.23 15.99
N ILE A 408 -14.70 -31.05 16.63
CA ILE A 408 -14.46 -29.76 15.96
C ILE A 408 -12.98 -29.58 15.65
N GLU A 409 -12.08 -29.93 16.58
CA GLU A 409 -10.63 -29.89 16.34
C GLU A 409 -10.25 -30.75 15.12
N MET A 410 -10.75 -31.99 15.04
CA MET A 410 -10.52 -32.86 13.89
C MET A 410 -11.11 -32.31 12.59
N LEU A 411 -12.23 -31.59 12.66
CA LEU A 411 -12.84 -31.00 11.48
C LEU A 411 -12.06 -29.78 10.97
N LEU A 412 -11.52 -28.97 11.89
CA LEU A 412 -10.78 -27.76 11.58
C LEU A 412 -9.29 -28.02 11.29
N GLU A 413 -8.80 -29.24 11.56
CA GLU A 413 -7.43 -29.64 11.29
C GLU A 413 -7.10 -29.50 9.79
N GLY A 414 -6.01 -28.81 9.50
CA GLY A 414 -5.50 -28.64 8.12
C GLY A 414 -6.20 -27.57 7.29
N TRP A 415 -7.15 -26.81 7.86
CA TRP A 415 -7.74 -25.67 7.17
C TRP A 415 -6.89 -24.41 7.31
N GLY A 416 -6.45 -23.85 6.17
CA GLY A 416 -5.91 -22.51 6.07
C GLY A 416 -6.88 -21.51 5.42
N PRO A 417 -6.55 -20.20 5.45
CA PRO A 417 -7.31 -19.18 4.72
C PRO A 417 -7.44 -19.47 3.22
N GLU A 418 -6.38 -20.00 2.61
CA GLU A 418 -6.36 -20.39 1.19
C GLU A 418 -7.36 -21.51 0.91
N ASP A 419 -7.34 -22.59 1.71
CA ASP A 419 -8.23 -23.74 1.52
C ASP A 419 -9.70 -23.34 1.61
N VAL A 420 -10.05 -22.46 2.56
CA VAL A 420 -11.41 -21.91 2.69
C VAL A 420 -11.83 -21.16 1.43
N ILE A 421 -10.94 -20.34 0.86
CA ILE A 421 -11.25 -19.57 -0.34
C ILE A 421 -11.46 -20.53 -1.51
N GLU A 422 -10.56 -21.49 -1.71
CA GLU A 422 -10.67 -22.46 -2.81
C GLU A 422 -11.95 -23.30 -2.72
N GLU A 423 -12.28 -23.84 -1.54
CA GLU A 423 -13.51 -24.61 -1.38
C GLU A 423 -14.75 -23.77 -1.70
N VAL A 424 -14.80 -22.52 -1.23
CA VAL A 424 -15.94 -21.65 -1.53
C VAL A 424 -16.02 -21.31 -3.03
N LEU A 425 -14.89 -21.07 -3.68
CA LEU A 425 -14.86 -20.81 -5.13
C LEU A 425 -15.30 -22.03 -5.95
N GLU A 426 -15.01 -23.25 -5.48
CA GLU A 426 -15.50 -24.50 -6.10
C GLU A 426 -17.00 -24.73 -5.86
N MET A 427 -17.52 -24.35 -4.70
CA MET A 427 -18.94 -24.53 -4.35
C MET A 427 -19.87 -23.54 -5.06
N VAL A 428 -19.43 -22.30 -5.27
CA VAL A 428 -20.28 -21.25 -5.87
C VAL A 428 -20.18 -21.33 -7.39
N ALA A 429 -21.28 -21.71 -8.04
CA ALA A 429 -21.37 -21.76 -9.49
C ALA A 429 -21.17 -20.37 -10.12
N ALA A 430 -20.24 -20.28 -11.07
CA ALA A 430 -20.06 -19.10 -11.90
C ALA A 430 -21.27 -18.90 -12.83
N PRO A 431 -21.69 -17.65 -13.10
CA PRO A 431 -22.72 -17.38 -14.09
C PRO A 431 -22.22 -17.77 -15.49
N VAL A 432 -23.12 -18.31 -16.31
CA VAL A 432 -22.86 -18.86 -17.65
C VAL A 432 -22.89 -17.77 -18.70
#